data_AF-A0A960YAJ3-F1
#
_entry.id   AF-A0A960YAJ3-F1
#
_cell.length_a   1.000
_cell.length_b   1.000
_cell.length_c   1.000
_cell.angle_alpha   90.00
_cell.angle_beta   90.00
_cell.angle_gamma   90.00
#
_symmetry.space_group_name_H-M   'P 1'
#
loop_
_entity.id
_entity.type
_entity.pdbx_description
1 polymer ?
#
loop_
_entity_poly.entity_id
_entity_poly.type
_entity_poly.pdbx_seq_one_letter_code
_entity_poly.pdbx_strand_id
1 'polypeptide(L)' 'MQYTVWRVSPSGEAFQLTTVGASSVKERALEKAKLYNEKLRSSDPESEDIFVVRDESGKEFRPANALNSART' A
#
# COMPACT_ATOMS: atom_id res chain seq x y z
N MET A 1 16.64 -3.68 6.75
CA MET A 1 15.43 -3.97 5.96
C MET A 1 14.25 -3.26 6.58
N GLN A 2 14.06 -1.99 6.22
CA GLN A 2 12.91 -1.20 6.65
C GLN A 2 11.84 -1.21 5.57
N TYR A 3 10.56 -1.38 5.98
CA TYR A 3 9.43 -1.40 5.06
C TYR A 3 8.52 -0.21 5.36
N THR A 4 8.17 0.56 4.35
CA THR A 4 7.36 1.76 4.47
C THR A 4 6.07 1.58 3.70
N VAL A 5 4.93 1.89 4.30
CA VAL A 5 3.64 1.89 3.60
C VAL A 5 3.44 3.24 2.92
N TRP A 6 3.18 3.19 1.61
CA TRP A 6 2.89 4.33 0.75
C TRP A 6 1.47 4.24 0.24
N ARG A 7 0.75 5.36 0.28
CA ARG A 7 -0.48 5.56 -0.49
C ARG A 7 -0.09 6.15 -1.84
N VAL A 8 -0.53 5.53 -2.91
CA VAL A 8 -0.29 5.97 -4.29
C VAL A 8 -1.65 6.27 -4.90
N SER A 9 -1.83 7.52 -5.31
CA SER A 9 -3.03 7.98 -6.01
C SER A 9 -2.86 7.77 -7.51
N PRO A 10 -3.94 7.54 -8.28
CA PRO A 10 -3.87 7.44 -9.75
C PRO A 10 -3.34 8.73 -10.39
N SER A 11 -3.49 9.87 -9.71
CA SER A 11 -2.97 11.19 -10.10
C SER A 11 -1.43 11.25 -10.15
N GLY A 12 -0.74 10.21 -9.69
CA GLY A 12 0.72 10.15 -9.60
C GLY A 12 1.29 10.65 -8.26
N GLU A 13 0.43 11.04 -7.33
CA GLU A 13 0.84 11.44 -5.98
C GLU A 13 1.15 10.21 -5.12
N ALA A 14 2.24 10.27 -4.36
CA ALA A 14 2.66 9.19 -3.47
C ALA A 14 2.94 9.75 -2.08
N PHE A 15 2.14 9.33 -1.10
CA PHE A 15 2.23 9.77 0.29
C PHE A 15 2.74 8.64 1.17
N GLN A 16 3.83 8.90 1.89
CA GLN A 16 4.31 8.00 2.91
C GLN A 16 3.37 8.06 4.13
N LEU A 17 2.73 6.94 4.48
CA LEU A 17 1.87 6.88 5.66
C LEU A 17 2.64 6.53 6.92
N THR A 18 3.32 5.40 6.89
CA THR A 18 3.93 4.86 8.10
C THR A 18 5.13 4.01 7.75
N THR A 19 6.20 4.23 8.50
CA THR A 19 7.43 3.45 8.40
C THR A 19 7.33 2.29 9.38
N VAL A 20 7.36 1.07 8.86
CA VAL A 20 7.41 -0.15 9.65
C VAL A 20 8.90 -0.46 9.87
N GLY A 21 9.35 -0.23 11.11
CA GLY A 21 10.76 -0.36 11.49
C GLY A 21 11.35 -1.75 11.19
N ALA A 22 12.68 -1.82 11.13
CA ALA A 22 13.45 -2.96 10.64
C ALA A 22 13.20 -4.31 11.34
N SER A 23 12.56 -4.31 12.50
CA SER A 23 12.18 -5.50 13.26
C SER A 23 10.82 -6.08 12.86
N SER A 24 10.05 -5.40 12.02
CA SER A 24 8.75 -5.88 11.55
C SER A 24 8.90 -6.53 10.18
N VAL A 25 8.58 -7.82 10.15
CA VAL A 25 8.58 -8.66 8.95
C VAL A 25 7.76 -8.00 7.84
N LYS A 26 8.28 -8.02 6.60
CA LYS A 26 7.61 -7.61 5.36
C LYS A 26 6.11 -7.96 5.32
N GLU A 27 5.77 -9.14 5.83
CA GLU A 27 4.38 -9.62 5.95
C GLU A 27 3.49 -8.66 6.74
N ARG A 28 3.93 -8.14 7.89
CA ARG A 28 3.16 -7.16 8.67
C ARG A 28 2.93 -5.85 7.92
N ALA A 29 3.93 -5.40 7.16
CA ALA A 29 3.78 -4.20 6.34
C ALA A 29 2.77 -4.45 5.20
N LEU A 30 2.81 -5.63 4.59
CA LEU A 30 1.86 -6.06 3.56
C LEU A 30 0.44 -6.24 4.12
N GLU A 31 0.30 -6.83 5.30
CA GLU A 31 -0.98 -6.95 5.99
C GLU A 31 -1.58 -5.58 6.31
N LYS A 32 -0.77 -4.63 6.80
CA LYS A 32 -1.21 -3.24 6.99
C LYS A 32 -1.65 -2.61 5.67
N ALA A 33 -0.85 -2.71 4.60
CA ALA A 33 -1.22 -2.18 3.29
C ALA A 33 -2.52 -2.81 2.77
N LYS A 34 -2.72 -4.11 2.99
CA LYS A 34 -3.98 -4.80 2.66
C LYS A 34 -5.15 -4.23 3.46
N LEU A 35 -5.02 -4.12 4.78
CA LEU A 35 -6.03 -3.54 5.67
C LEU A 35 -6.37 -2.09 5.27
N TYR A 36 -5.38 -1.28 4.91
CA TYR A 36 -5.62 0.08 4.44
C TYR A 36 -6.37 0.09 3.11
N ASN A 37 -6.04 -0.78 2.16
CA ASN A 37 -6.80 -0.92 0.91
C ASN A 37 -8.26 -1.38 1.16
N GLU A 38 -8.47 -2.34 2.07
CA GLU A 38 -9.82 -2.79 2.42
C GLU A 38 -10.62 -1.68 3.12
N LYS A 39 -9.98 -0.96 4.04
CA LYS A 39 -10.60 0.18 4.72
C LYS A 39 -10.90 1.32 3.76
N LEU A 40 -9.99 1.61 2.84
CA LEU A 40 -10.20 2.62 1.80
C LEU A 40 -11.38 2.24 0.93
N ARG A 41 -11.45 1.01 0.41
CA ARG A 41 -12.62 0.58 -0.37
C ARG A 41 -13.93 0.61 0.42
N SER A 42 -13.87 0.41 1.73
CA SER A 42 -15.05 0.44 2.60
C SER A 42 -15.49 1.88 2.94
N SER A 43 -14.56 2.80 3.18
CA SER A 43 -14.85 4.21 3.47
C SER A 43 -15.08 5.05 2.23
N ASP A 44 -14.35 4.78 1.16
CA ASP A 44 -14.28 5.57 -0.05
C ASP A 44 -14.11 4.62 -1.27
N PRO A 45 -15.20 3.94 -1.69
CA PRO A 45 -15.15 2.96 -2.78
C PRO A 45 -14.81 3.59 -4.15
N GLU A 46 -14.97 4.91 -4.27
CA GLU A 46 -14.62 5.69 -5.46
C GLU A 46 -13.14 6.12 -5.47
N SER A 47 -12.44 6.00 -4.33
CA SER A 47 -11.00 6.24 -4.28
C SER A 47 -10.25 5.19 -5.09
N GLU A 48 -9.57 5.66 -6.13
CA GLU A 48 -8.62 4.89 -6.93
C GLU A 48 -7.23 4.79 -6.26
N ASP A 49 -7.07 5.35 -5.07
CA ASP A 49 -5.86 5.23 -4.26
C ASP A 49 -5.55 3.77 -3.92
N ILE A 50 -4.26 3.43 -3.92
CA ILE A 50 -3.77 2.12 -3.49
C ILE A 50 -2.68 2.26 -2.44
N PHE A 51 -2.71 1.36 -1.45
CA PHE A 51 -1.64 1.24 -0.47
C PHE A 51 -0.66 0.16 -0.90
N VAL A 52 0.61 0.53 -1.00
CA VAL A 52 1.74 -0.32 -1.38
C VAL A 52 2.82 -0.27 -0.30
N VAL A 53 3.70 -1.27 -0.27
CA VAL A 53 4.85 -1.29 0.65
C VAL A 53 6.12 -1.06 -0.15
N ARG A 54 6.95 -0.10 0.25
CA ARG A 54 8.30 0.10 -0.32
C ARG A 54 9.35 -0.31 0.68
N ASP A 55 10.35 -1.05 0.25
CA ASP A 55 11.54 -1.32 1.05
C ASP A 55 12.53 -0.14 1.00
N GLU A 56 13.56 -0.13 1.85
CA GLU A 56 14.63 0.88 1.87
C GLU A 56 15.35 1.05 0.52
N SER A 57 15.39 -0.01 -0.30
CA SER A 57 15.93 0.07 -1.67
C SER A 57 14.97 0.70 -2.68
N GLY A 58 13.78 1.16 -2.26
CA GLY A 58 12.74 1.68 -3.13
C GLY A 58 11.92 0.60 -3.86
N LYS A 59 12.13 -0.68 -3.54
CA LYS A 59 11.39 -1.78 -4.16
C LYS A 59 9.95 -1.80 -3.68
N GLU A 60 9.02 -1.63 -4.62
CA GLU A 60 7.58 -1.69 -4.36
C GLU A 60 7.06 -3.13 -4.30
N PHE A 61 6.26 -3.39 -3.26
CA PHE A 61 5.52 -4.61 -3.04
C PHE A 61 4.04 -4.25 -2.96
N ARG A 62 3.29 -4.69 -3.96
CA ARG A 62 1.84 -4.50 -4.01
C ARG A 62 1.16 -5.68 -3.31
N PRO A 63 0.22 -5.44 -2.37
CA PRO A 63 -0.62 -6.51 -1.85
C PRO A 63 -1.49 -7.07 -3.00
N ALA A 64 -1.73 -8.38 -3.01
CA ALA A 64 -2.43 -9.07 -4.10
C ALA A 64 -3.84 -8.52 -4.43
N ASN A 65 -4.42 -7.74 -3.51
CA ASN A 65 -5.75 -7.16 -3.66
C ASN A 65 -5.78 -5.83 -4.43
N ALA A 66 -4.63 -5.30 -4.90
CA ALA A 66 -4.53 -4.01 -5.60
C ALA A 66 -4.88 -4.08 -7.11
N LEU A 67 -5.45 -5.19 -7.60
CA LEU A 67 -5.52 -5.54 -9.02
C LEU A 67 -6.94 -5.55 -9.64
N ASN A 68 -7.93 -4.88 -9.02
CA ASN A 68 -9.32 -4.91 -9.52
C ASN A 68 -9.85 -3.59 -10.10
N SER A 69 -9.00 -2.72 -10.65
CA SER A 69 -9.46 -1.51 -11.39
C SER A 69 -8.78 -1.35 -12.75
N ALA A 70 -8.52 -2.45 -13.47
CA ALA A 70 -8.09 -2.38 -14.87
C ALA A 70 -8.42 -3.66 -15.63
N ARG A 71 -9.72 -4.02 -15.77
CA ARG A 71 -10.15 -4.85 -16.89
C ARG A 71 -11.66 -4.79 -17.16
N THR A 72 -11.97 -4.04 -18.23
CA THR A 72 -13.20 -4.04 -19.06
C THR A 72 -14.38 -3.24 -18.58
#